data_AF-A0A8J5JZ05-F1
#
_entry.id   AF-A0A8J5JZ05-F1
#
_cell.length_a   1.000
_cell.length_b   1.000
_cell.length_c   1.000
_cell.angle_alpha   90.00
_cell.angle_beta   90.00
_cell.angle_gamma   90.00
#
_symmetry.space_group_name_H-M   'P 1'
#
loop_
_entity.id
_entity.type
_entity.pdbx_description
1 polymer ?
#
loop_
_entity_poly.entity_id
_entity_poly.type
_entity_poly.pdbx_seq_one_letter_code
_entity_poly.pdbx_strand_id
1 'polypeptide(L)'
;MKEVEDEQYDVVTCLNLLDRCDTPRTLIEDIRTKLSTHGALVVALVLPFSPYVEIGTIDNMPSEELGVTGTAIEEQVNSLATDVFPSLGYKLERWSRLPYLCEGDLDQAFYWLSDVVMVFSKVNDWSEVNEKTISAKQTTEESEDHYDDALDHVV
;
A
#
# COMPACT_ATOMS: atom_id res chain seq x y z
N MET A 1 19.01 -26.46 -22.58
CA MET A 1 17.85 -25.81 -21.95
C MET A 1 18.01 -24.33 -22.21
N LYS A 2 17.03 -23.67 -22.84
CA LYS A 2 17.03 -22.20 -22.89
C LYS A 2 16.71 -21.73 -21.48
N GLU A 3 17.55 -20.88 -20.91
CA GLU A 3 17.15 -20.05 -19.78
C GLU A 3 15.90 -19.28 -20.23
N VAL A 4 14.81 -19.46 -19.51
CA VAL A 4 13.62 -18.64 -19.69
C VAL A 4 14.02 -17.30 -19.08
N GLU A 5 14.29 -16.30 -19.92
CA GLU A 5 14.36 -14.92 -19.44
C GLU A 5 13.08 -14.66 -18.65
N ASP A 6 13.23 -14.15 -17.43
CA ASP A 6 12.09 -13.86 -16.56
C ASP A 6 11.24 -12.79 -17.26
N GLU A 7 10.13 -13.20 -17.89
CA GLU A 7 9.32 -12.33 -18.74
C GLU A 7 8.82 -11.15 -17.89
N GLN A 8 9.22 -9.93 -18.28
CA GLN A 8 8.78 -8.70 -17.65
C GLN A 8 7.58 -8.12 -18.41
N TYR A 9 6.61 -7.58 -17.68
CA TYR A 9 5.41 -6.97 -18.24
C TYR A 9 5.53 -5.46 -18.29
N ASP A 10 5.11 -4.86 -19.40
CA ASP A 10 5.00 -3.41 -19.52
C ASP A 10 3.79 -2.84 -18.78
N VAL A 11 2.75 -3.65 -18.57
CA VAL A 11 1.57 -3.26 -17.81
C VAL A 11 1.08 -4.44 -17.01
N VAL A 12 0.79 -4.21 -15.73
CA VAL A 12 0.03 -5.15 -14.88
C VAL A 12 -1.21 -4.41 -14.35
N THR A 13 -2.36 -5.08 -14.42
CA THR A 13 -3.64 -4.53 -13.93
C THR A 13 -4.09 -5.31 -12.70
N CYS A 14 -4.25 -4.63 -11.58
CA CYS A 14 -4.76 -5.15 -10.31
C CYS A 14 -6.10 -4.47 -10.01
N LEU A 15 -7.18 -5.03 -10.56
CA LEU A 15 -8.49 -4.35 -10.60
C LEU A 15 -9.43 -4.98 -9.56
N ASN A 16 -9.79 -4.23 -8.52
CA ASN A 16 -10.72 -4.65 -7.47
C ASN A 16 -10.34 -6.00 -6.86
N LEU A 17 -9.06 -6.12 -6.50
CA LEU A 17 -8.44 -7.35 -5.99
C LEU A 17 -7.87 -7.18 -4.58
N LEU A 18 -7.29 -6.03 -4.23
CA LEU A 18 -6.52 -5.88 -2.98
C LEU A 18 -7.42 -5.95 -1.73
N ASP A 19 -8.70 -5.60 -1.84
CA ASP A 19 -9.68 -5.77 -0.76
C ASP A 19 -10.10 -7.23 -0.58
N ARG A 20 -9.79 -8.12 -1.52
CA ARG A 20 -10.13 -9.56 -1.49
C ARG A 20 -8.90 -10.46 -1.38
N CYS A 21 -7.74 -9.88 -1.13
CA CYS A 21 -6.46 -10.55 -1.07
C CYS A 21 -6.03 -10.74 0.39
N ASP A 22 -5.57 -11.95 0.75
CA ASP A 22 -5.04 -12.26 2.08
C ASP A 22 -3.72 -11.54 2.36
N THR A 23 -2.85 -11.44 1.34
CA THR A 23 -1.53 -10.81 1.42
C THR A 23 -1.38 -9.69 0.38
N PRO A 24 -2.10 -8.56 0.52
CA PRO A 24 -2.19 -7.53 -0.50
C PRO A 24 -0.89 -6.78 -0.75
N ARG A 25 -0.01 -6.57 0.24
CA ARG A 25 1.27 -5.88 -0.02
C ARG A 25 2.27 -6.82 -0.68
N THR A 26 2.32 -8.07 -0.23
CA THR A 26 3.11 -9.14 -0.87
C THR A 26 2.75 -9.26 -2.35
N LEU A 27 1.45 -9.23 -2.70
CA LEU A 27 1.00 -9.22 -4.09
C LEU A 27 1.54 -8.01 -4.88
N ILE A 28 1.53 -6.81 -4.29
CA ILE A 28 2.05 -5.58 -4.93
C ILE A 28 3.57 -5.66 -5.14
N GLU A 29 4.31 -6.24 -4.19
CA GLU A 29 5.75 -6.49 -4.27
C GLU A 29 6.06 -7.50 -5.39
N ASP A 30 5.32 -8.60 -5.45
CA ASP A 30 5.44 -9.62 -6.50
C ASP A 30 5.20 -9.02 -7.88
N ILE A 31 4.12 -8.22 -8.04
CA ILE A 31 3.85 -7.48 -9.27
C ILE A 31 5.05 -6.60 -9.65
N ARG A 32 5.68 -5.96 -8.66
CA ARG A 32 6.83 -5.08 -8.90
C ARG A 32 8.01 -5.83 -9.47
N THR A 33 8.26 -7.06 -9.01
CA THR A 33 9.34 -7.92 -9.54
C THR A 33 9.12 -8.29 -11.00
N LYS A 34 7.85 -8.41 -11.42
CA LYS A 34 7.46 -8.77 -12.79
C LYS A 34 7.25 -7.57 -13.72
N LEU A 35 7.19 -6.35 -13.22
CA LEU A 35 7.11 -5.16 -14.06
C LEU A 35 8.46 -4.81 -14.71
N SER A 36 8.40 -4.40 -15.97
CA SER A 36 9.54 -3.84 -16.68
C SER A 36 10.03 -2.54 -16.04
N THR A 37 11.26 -2.13 -16.34
CA THR A 37 11.87 -0.88 -15.83
C THR A 37 11.01 0.37 -16.10
N HIS A 38 10.17 0.34 -17.13
CA HIS A 38 9.25 1.42 -17.50
C HIS A 38 7.79 0.98 -17.43
N GLY A 39 7.54 -0.15 -16.77
CA GLY A 39 6.23 -0.74 -16.67
C GLY A 39 5.29 0.07 -15.78
N ALA A 40 3.99 -0.08 -16.03
CA ALA A 40 2.93 0.56 -15.28
C ALA A 40 2.09 -0.45 -14.50
N LEU A 41 1.78 -0.11 -13.25
CA LEU A 41 0.76 -0.80 -12.47
C LEU A 41 -0.53 0.01 -12.51
N VAL A 42 -1.62 -0.60 -12.98
CA VAL A 42 -2.97 -0.01 -12.92
C VAL A 42 -3.72 -0.69 -11.78
N VAL A 43 -4.19 0.09 -10.81
CA VAL A 43 -4.94 -0.40 -9.65
C VAL A 43 -6.34 0.17 -9.69
N ALA A 44 -7.35 -0.66 -9.47
CA ALA A 44 -8.71 -0.20 -9.17
C ALA A 44 -9.08 -0.64 -7.74
N LEU A 45 -9.64 0.28 -6.96
CA LEU A 45 -10.07 0.03 -5.58
C LEU A 45 -11.35 0.78 -5.28
N VAL A 46 -12.33 0.04 -4.80
CA VAL A 46 -13.48 0.61 -4.11
C VAL A 46 -13.03 1.29 -2.82
N LEU A 47 -13.41 2.56 -2.64
CA LEU A 47 -13.18 3.33 -1.42
C LEU A 47 -14.51 3.79 -0.80
N PRO A 48 -14.63 3.84 0.55
CA PRO A 48 -13.59 3.54 1.54
C PRO A 48 -13.16 2.06 1.57
N PHE A 49 -11.86 1.83 1.73
CA PHE A 49 -11.25 0.52 1.73
C PHE A 49 -11.76 -0.33 2.90
N SER A 50 -12.30 -1.50 2.58
CA SER A 50 -12.90 -2.42 3.54
C SER A 50 -12.58 -3.86 3.10
N PRO A 51 -11.44 -4.42 3.53
CA PRO A 51 -11.00 -5.73 3.06
C PRO A 51 -11.90 -6.86 3.60
N TYR A 52 -12.07 -7.89 2.78
CA TYR A 52 -12.81 -9.10 3.10
C TYR A 52 -12.28 -10.29 2.27
N VAL A 53 -11.70 -11.28 2.95
CA VAL A 53 -11.11 -12.47 2.36
C VAL A 53 -12.08 -13.64 2.53
N GLU A 54 -12.62 -14.16 1.41
CA GLU A 54 -13.70 -15.18 1.45
C GLU A 54 -13.26 -16.55 1.98
N ILE A 55 -11.98 -16.91 1.79
CA ILE A 55 -11.48 -18.26 2.05
C ILE A 55 -10.10 -18.17 2.69
N GLY A 56 -9.88 -18.95 3.75
CA GLY A 56 -8.55 -19.20 4.30
C GLY A 56 -8.22 -18.41 5.57
N THR A 57 -9.04 -17.44 5.96
CA THR A 57 -8.86 -16.68 7.21
C THR A 57 -10.03 -16.89 8.17
N ILE A 58 -9.78 -16.75 9.48
CA ILE A 58 -10.75 -17.13 10.53
C ILE A 58 -11.88 -16.10 10.66
N ASP A 59 -11.57 -14.84 10.41
CA ASP A 59 -12.43 -13.67 10.58
C ASP A 59 -12.74 -12.95 9.25
N ASN A 60 -12.34 -13.54 8.11
CA ASN A 60 -12.39 -12.93 6.78
C ASN A 60 -11.55 -11.66 6.66
N MET A 61 -10.61 -11.42 7.59
CA MET A 61 -9.63 -10.35 7.47
C MET A 61 -8.37 -10.87 6.78
N PRO A 62 -7.64 -10.01 6.05
CA PRO A 62 -6.35 -10.38 5.49
C PRO A 62 -5.32 -10.57 6.60
N SER A 63 -4.40 -11.52 6.40
CA SER A 63 -3.25 -11.71 7.29
C SER A 63 -2.20 -10.61 7.19
N GLU A 64 -2.24 -9.82 6.11
CA GLU A 64 -1.44 -8.62 5.92
C GLU A 64 -2.32 -7.41 5.64
N GLU A 65 -2.11 -6.34 6.40
CA GLU A 65 -2.82 -5.08 6.18
C GLU A 65 -2.16 -4.29 5.04
N LEU A 66 -2.99 -3.71 4.16
CA LEU A 66 -2.49 -2.80 3.12
C LEU A 66 -1.94 -1.49 3.72
N GLY A 67 -2.45 -1.07 4.89
CA GLY A 67 -2.02 0.15 5.59
C GLY A 67 -2.68 1.44 5.10
N VAL A 68 -3.88 1.35 4.51
CA VAL A 68 -4.65 2.53 4.08
C VAL A 68 -5.16 3.30 5.28
N THR A 69 -4.91 4.61 5.33
CA THR A 69 -5.38 5.49 6.41
C THR A 69 -6.41 6.51 5.92
N GLY A 70 -7.21 7.03 6.85
CA GLY A 70 -8.28 7.99 6.54
C GLY A 70 -9.66 7.36 6.42
N THR A 71 -10.68 8.20 6.44
CA THR A 71 -12.09 7.79 6.42
C THR A 71 -12.82 8.27 5.16
N ALA A 72 -12.44 9.44 4.64
CA ALA A 72 -12.96 9.95 3.38
C ALA A 72 -12.18 9.37 2.20
N ILE A 73 -12.82 9.34 1.03
CA ILE A 73 -12.20 8.85 -0.22
C ILE A 73 -10.93 9.63 -0.52
N GLU A 74 -10.95 10.96 -0.38
CA GLU A 74 -9.83 11.83 -0.66
C GLU A 74 -8.64 11.57 0.28
N GLU A 75 -8.92 11.28 1.56
CA GLU A 75 -7.89 10.93 2.56
C GLU A 75 -7.23 9.59 2.21
N GLN A 76 -8.03 8.59 1.84
CA GLN A 76 -7.52 7.27 1.48
C GLN A 76 -6.79 7.28 0.14
N VAL A 77 -7.26 8.06 -0.84
CA VAL A 77 -6.50 8.33 -2.08
C VAL A 77 -5.15 8.94 -1.76
N ASN A 78 -5.11 9.92 -0.85
CA ASN A 78 -3.86 10.52 -0.43
C ASN A 78 -2.94 9.49 0.25
N SER A 79 -3.46 8.70 1.20
CA SER A 79 -2.69 7.66 1.89
C SER A 79 -2.12 6.61 0.94
N LEU A 80 -2.90 6.17 -0.05
CA LEU A 80 -2.43 5.27 -1.11
C LEU A 80 -1.31 5.90 -1.94
N ALA A 81 -1.47 7.18 -2.29
CA ALA A 81 -0.57 7.91 -3.17
C ALA A 81 0.76 8.32 -2.51
N THR A 82 0.75 8.65 -1.22
CA THR A 82 1.90 9.22 -0.50
C THR A 82 2.59 8.24 0.43
N ASP A 83 1.88 7.22 0.91
CA ASP A 83 2.40 6.34 1.96
C ASP A 83 2.48 4.90 1.47
N VAL A 84 1.35 4.28 1.12
CA VAL A 84 1.27 2.83 0.82
C VAL A 84 2.10 2.46 -0.40
N PHE A 85 1.76 2.96 -1.60
CA PHE A 85 2.46 2.58 -2.83
C PHE A 85 3.91 3.11 -2.88
N PRO A 86 4.22 4.32 -2.39
CA PRO A 86 5.62 4.75 -2.24
C PRO A 86 6.46 3.85 -1.34
N SER A 87 5.89 3.35 -0.23
CA SER A 87 6.57 2.38 0.63
C SER A 87 6.86 1.05 -0.06
N LEU A 88 6.25 0.79 -1.23
CA LEU A 88 6.43 -0.42 -2.03
C LEU A 88 7.17 -0.13 -3.35
N GLY A 89 7.79 1.04 -3.49
CA GLY A 89 8.62 1.38 -4.65
C GLY A 89 7.85 1.73 -5.91
N TYR A 90 6.68 2.33 -5.73
CA TYR A 90 5.85 2.88 -6.78
C TYR A 90 5.69 4.39 -6.62
N LYS A 91 5.45 5.08 -7.73
CA LYS A 91 5.10 6.50 -7.75
C LYS A 91 3.78 6.68 -8.48
N LEU A 92 2.84 7.39 -7.88
CA LEU A 92 1.58 7.71 -8.53
C LEU A 92 1.83 8.66 -9.71
N GLU A 93 1.35 8.28 -10.89
CA GLU A 93 1.39 9.13 -12.08
C GLU A 93 0.05 9.82 -12.28
N ARG A 94 -1.06 9.07 -12.23
CA ARG A 94 -2.42 9.58 -12.51
C ARG A 94 -3.44 8.80 -11.70
N TRP A 95 -4.57 9.44 -11.40
CA TRP A 95 -5.73 8.74 -10.86
C TRP A 95 -7.03 9.42 -11.29
N SER A 96 -8.14 8.68 -11.19
CA SER A 96 -9.49 9.20 -11.40
C SER A 96 -10.49 8.43 -10.55
N ARG A 97 -11.65 9.03 -10.29
CA ARG A 97 -12.77 8.41 -9.59
C ARG A 97 -13.83 7.96 -10.59
N LEU A 98 -14.33 6.75 -10.42
CA LEU A 98 -15.27 6.10 -11.32
C LEU A 98 -16.44 5.47 -10.54
N PRO A 99 -17.61 5.27 -11.16
CA PRO A 99 -18.64 4.42 -10.57
C PRO A 99 -18.23 2.94 -10.68
N TYR A 100 -18.41 2.18 -9.60
CA TYR A 100 -18.30 0.71 -9.59
C TYR A 100 -19.67 0.08 -9.48
N LEU A 101 -19.99 -0.86 -10.37
CA LEU A 101 -21.23 -1.63 -10.33
C LEU A 101 -20.87 -3.10 -10.14
N CYS A 102 -21.32 -3.71 -9.05
CA CYS A 102 -21.13 -5.14 -8.81
C CYS A 102 -22.45 -5.81 -8.41
N GLU A 103 -22.44 -7.14 -8.52
CA GLU A 103 -23.51 -7.98 -7.97
C GLU A 103 -23.70 -7.64 -6.49
N GLY A 104 -24.97 -7.56 -6.08
CA GLY A 104 -25.29 -7.34 -4.69
C GLY A 104 -25.56 -8.65 -3.96
N ASP A 105 -26.41 -8.59 -2.96
CA ASP A 105 -26.74 -9.72 -2.09
C ASP A 105 -28.24 -10.04 -2.12
N LEU A 106 -28.71 -10.77 -1.12
CA LEU A 106 -30.12 -11.13 -0.98
C LEU A 106 -31.04 -9.92 -0.73
N ASP A 107 -30.49 -8.81 -0.23
CA ASP A 107 -31.24 -7.60 0.11
C ASP A 107 -31.24 -6.57 -1.04
N GLN A 108 -30.16 -6.51 -1.83
CA GLN A 108 -30.01 -5.59 -2.95
C GLN A 108 -29.38 -6.28 -4.17
N ALA A 109 -29.98 -6.15 -5.36
CA ALA A 109 -29.53 -6.87 -6.56
C ALA A 109 -28.16 -6.41 -7.12
N PHE A 110 -27.75 -5.16 -6.86
CA PHE A 110 -26.47 -4.62 -7.32
C PHE A 110 -26.03 -3.45 -6.43
N TYR A 111 -24.74 -3.28 -6.18
CA TYR A 111 -24.19 -2.13 -5.46
C TYR A 111 -23.57 -1.10 -6.41
N TRP A 112 -23.65 0.18 -6.02
CA TRP A 112 -23.07 1.32 -6.73
C TRP A 112 -21.98 2.00 -5.90
N LEU A 113 -20.76 1.51 -5.96
CA LEU A 113 -19.68 1.96 -5.08
C LEU A 113 -18.83 3.02 -5.77
N SER A 114 -18.03 3.75 -4.98
CA SER A 114 -17.03 4.67 -5.54
C SER A 114 -15.75 3.92 -5.78
N ASP A 115 -15.36 3.77 -7.05
CA ASP A 115 -14.07 3.24 -7.45
C ASP A 115 -13.04 4.36 -7.61
N VAL A 116 -11.79 4.02 -7.41
CA VAL A 116 -10.65 4.84 -7.81
C VAL A 116 -9.70 4.00 -8.64
N VAL A 117 -9.41 4.50 -9.84
CA VAL A 117 -8.38 3.91 -10.70
C VAL A 117 -7.13 4.75 -10.62
N MET A 118 -6.01 4.10 -10.29
CA MET A 118 -4.69 4.70 -10.13
C MET A 118 -3.70 4.06 -11.09
N VAL A 119 -2.79 4.86 -11.64
CA VAL A 119 -1.69 4.41 -12.49
C VAL A 119 -0.39 4.76 -11.79
N PHE A 120 0.43 3.75 -11.53
CA PHE A 120 1.72 3.86 -10.88
C PHE A 120 2.86 3.51 -11.82
N SER A 121 3.97 4.22 -11.70
CA SER A 121 5.26 3.85 -12.29
C SER A 121 6.16 3.18 -11.26
N LYS A 122 7.03 2.29 -11.72
CA LYS A 122 8.06 1.64 -10.90
C LYS A 122 9.20 2.63 -10.60
N VAL A 123 9.62 2.72 -9.33
CA VAL A 123 10.79 3.51 -8.93
C VAL A 123 12.04 2.64 -9.03
N ASN A 124 12.97 2.95 -9.95
CA ASN A 124 14.11 2.09 -10.25
C ASN A 124 15.12 1.95 -9.10
N ASP A 125 15.46 3.05 -8.44
CA ASP A 125 16.42 3.09 -7.33
C ASP A 125 15.73 2.97 -5.96
N TRP A 126 14.72 2.09 -5.88
CA TRP A 126 14.02 1.85 -4.63
C TRP A 126 14.80 0.83 -3.79
N SER A 127 15.16 1.24 -2.57
CA SER A 127 15.67 0.37 -1.53
C SER A 127 14.63 0.22 -0.44
N GLU A 128 14.35 -1.02 -0.06
CA GLU A 128 13.43 -1.35 1.02
C GLU A 128 13.92 -0.73 2.33
N VAL A 129 13.17 0.24 2.85
CA VAL A 129 13.46 0.83 4.16
C VAL A 129 12.92 -0.13 5.21
N ASN A 130 13.79 -0.99 5.72
CA ASN A 130 13.46 -1.91 6.80
C ASN A 130 13.04 -1.13 8.05
N GLU A 131 11.78 -1.29 8.50
CA GLU A 131 11.20 -0.68 9.70
C GLU A 131 12.03 -0.93 10.97
N LYS A 132 12.83 -2.01 10.99
CA LYS A 132 13.81 -2.29 12.06
C LYS A 132 14.84 -1.17 12.28
N THR A 133 15.09 -0.34 11.27
CA THR A 133 16.06 0.77 11.35
C THR A 133 15.48 1.98 12.07
N ILE A 134 14.15 2.13 12.14
CA ILE A 134 13.49 3.30 12.76
C ILE A 134 13.46 3.13 14.29
N SER A 135 13.20 1.92 14.79
CA SER A 135 13.23 1.63 16.23
C SER A 135 14.61 1.80 16.86
N ALA A 136 15.69 1.49 16.13
CA ALA A 136 17.06 1.64 16.61
C ALA A 136 17.54 3.10 16.69
N LYS A 137 16.95 4.03 15.92
CA LYS A 137 17.32 5.44 15.96
C LYS A 137 16.68 6.20 17.12
N GLN A 138 15.45 5.85 17.50
CA GLN A 138 14.77 6.45 18.65
C GLN A 138 15.42 6.11 20.00
N THR A 139 16.10 4.96 20.12
CA THR A 139 16.77 4.59 21.38
C THR A 139 18.11 5.30 21.60
N THR A 140 18.75 5.80 20.54
CA THR A 140 20.02 6.53 20.64
C THR A 140 19.83 8.02 20.96
N GLU A 141 18.75 8.66 20.50
CA GLU A 141 18.52 10.10 20.72
C GLU A 141 18.05 10.45 22.14
N GLU A 142 17.42 9.53 22.91
CA GLU A 142 17.02 9.79 24.30
C GLU A 142 18.18 9.75 25.31
N SER A 143 19.40 9.37 24.89
CA SER A 143 20.54 9.19 25.81
C SER A 143 21.51 10.38 25.88
N GLU A 144 21.38 11.40 25.03
CA GLU A 144 22.31 12.54 24.97
C GLU A 144 21.82 13.81 25.72
N ASP A 145 20.58 13.87 26.20
CA ASP A 145 19.98 15.09 26.77
C ASP A 145 20.04 15.23 28.32
N HIS A 146 20.89 14.47 29.04
CA HIS A 146 20.87 14.46 30.52
C HIS A 146 22.16 14.87 31.26
N TYR A 147 22.95 15.80 30.71
CA TYR A 147 24.08 16.41 31.43
C TYR A 147 24.22 17.91 31.15
N ASP A 148 23.29 18.75 31.63
CA ASP A 148 23.62 20.14 31.98
C ASP A 148 22.50 20.81 32.81
N ASP A 149 22.40 20.50 34.12
CA ASP A 149 21.67 21.38 35.05
C ASP A 149 22.05 21.07 36.52
N ALA A 150 23.27 21.45 36.91
CA ALA A 150 23.68 21.44 38.32
C ALA A 150 24.75 22.50 38.61
N LEU A 151 24.49 23.76 38.24
CA LEU A 151 25.22 24.91 38.78
C LEU A 151 24.28 26.10 38.89
N ASP A 152 23.46 26.17 39.93
CA ASP A 152 23.29 27.46 40.61
C ASP A 152 22.77 27.34 42.04
N HIS A 153 23.10 28.36 42.84
CA HIS A 153 22.71 28.64 44.23
C HIS A 153 23.73 28.28 45.32
N VAL A 154 24.80 29.09 45.31
CA VAL A 154 25.40 29.65 46.54
C VAL A 154 24.64 30.93 46.89
N VAL A 155 23.85 30.94 47.98
CA VAL A 155 23.77 31.97 49.06
C VAL A 155 23.03 31.34 50.23
#